data_AF-A0A954QJS3-F1
#
_entry.id   AF-A0A954QJS3-F1
#
_cell.length_a   1.000
_cell.length_b   1.000
_cell.length_c   1.000
_cell.angle_alpha   90.00
_cell.angle_beta   90.00
_cell.angle_gamma   90.00
#
_symmetry.space_group_name_H-M   'P 1'
#
loop_
_entity.id
_entity.type
_entity.pdbx_description
1 polymer ?
#
loop_
_entity_poly.entity_id
_entity_poly.type
_entity_poly.pdbx_seq_one_letter_code
_entity_poly.pdbx_strand_id
1 'polypeptide(L)'
;DPRYVLTCNGRRVPLHPTGTEGEYVAGIRYRAWQPPSCLHPTIPVDEPLVFDLVDTWLNRSMGGCRYHVGHPGGNNPSTFPVNSYEAESRRACRFFRMGHTPGHWQFREQEASRMFPLTLDMRRGRWSQ
;
A
#
# COMPACT_ATOMS: atom_id res chain seq x y z
N ASP A 1 -4.60 9.29 -20.12
CA ASP A 1 -4.59 9.47 -18.66
C ASP A 1 -5.71 8.62 -18.07
N PRO A 2 -5.41 7.57 -17.30
CA PRO A 2 -6.46 6.79 -16.67
C PRO A 2 -7.21 7.69 -15.66
N ARG A 3 -8.53 7.79 -15.79
CA ARG A 3 -9.42 8.56 -14.90
C ARG A 3 -9.26 8.18 -13.42
N TYR A 4 -8.88 6.94 -13.15
CA TYR A 4 -8.71 6.42 -11.80
C TYR A 4 -7.24 6.18 -11.48
N VAL A 5 -6.83 6.64 -10.31
CA VAL A 5 -5.48 6.46 -9.78
C VAL A 5 -5.56 5.75 -8.45
N LEU A 6 -4.80 4.67 -8.29
CA LEU A 6 -4.58 4.05 -6.99
C LEU A 6 -3.49 4.82 -6.26
N THR A 7 -3.70 5.10 -4.97
CA THR A 7 -2.68 5.69 -4.09
C THR A 7 -2.42 4.77 -2.90
N CYS A 8 -1.22 4.89 -2.32
CA CYS A 8 -0.83 4.28 -1.06
C CYS A 8 -0.23 5.36 -0.15
N ASN A 9 -0.85 5.62 1.00
CA ASN A 9 -0.57 6.72 1.92
C ASN A 9 -0.41 8.07 1.17
N GLY A 10 -1.29 8.29 0.19
CA GLY A 10 -1.33 9.49 -0.64
C GLY A 10 -0.26 9.63 -1.72
N ARG A 11 0.52 8.58 -1.96
CA ARG A 11 1.47 8.51 -3.08
C ARG A 11 0.86 7.69 -4.20
N ARG A 12 0.94 8.19 -5.45
CA ARG A 12 0.45 7.45 -6.62
C ARG A 12 1.16 6.09 -6.70
N VAL A 13 0.39 5.04 -6.96
CA VAL A 13 0.93 3.71 -7.26
C VAL A 13 1.13 3.62 -8.78
N PRO A 14 2.31 3.21 -9.27
CA PRO A 14 2.59 3.13 -10.70
C PRO A 14 1.94 1.86 -11.27
N LEU A 15 0.62 1.90 -11.49
CA LEU A 15 -0.14 0.82 -12.11
C LEU A 15 0.25 0.64 -13.57
N HIS A 16 0.49 -0.61 -13.96
CA HIS A 16 0.79 -1.01 -15.33
C HIS A 16 -0.29 -1.96 -15.85
N PRO A 17 -0.79 -1.77 -17.08
CA PRO A 17 -1.79 -2.66 -17.66
C PRO A 17 -1.18 -4.04 -17.91
N THR A 18 -1.96 -5.10 -17.72
CA THR A 18 -1.52 -6.48 -17.98
C THR A 18 -1.82 -6.95 -19.41
N GLY A 19 -2.58 -6.16 -20.17
CA GLY A 19 -3.13 -6.53 -21.48
C GLY A 19 -4.60 -6.97 -21.42
N THR A 20 -5.10 -7.31 -20.24
CA THR A 20 -6.53 -7.55 -19.99
C THR A 20 -7.21 -6.23 -19.63
N GLU A 21 -8.35 -5.93 -20.26
CA GLU A 21 -9.09 -4.70 -19.98
C GLU A 21 -9.51 -4.62 -18.51
N GLY A 22 -9.22 -3.49 -17.87
CA GLY A 22 -9.55 -3.26 -16.47
C GLY A 22 -8.58 -3.90 -15.46
N GLU A 23 -7.57 -4.64 -15.91
CA GLU A 23 -6.58 -5.28 -15.04
C GLU A 23 -5.24 -4.54 -15.05
N TYR A 24 -4.73 -4.30 -13.85
CA TYR A 24 -3.49 -3.56 -13.64
C TYR A 24 -2.68 -4.17 -12.51
N VAL A 25 -1.35 -4.03 -12.60
CA VAL A 25 -0.41 -4.53 -11.60
C VAL A 25 0.63 -3.47 -11.23
N ALA A 26 1.04 -3.47 -9.97
CA ALA A 26 2.17 -2.69 -9.48
C ALA A 26 2.78 -3.35 -8.24
N GLY A 27 4.06 -3.10 -8.02
CA GLY A 27 4.75 -3.43 -6.77
C GLY A 27 4.63 -2.31 -5.74
N ILE A 28 4.55 -2.67 -4.47
CA ILE A 28 4.72 -1.73 -3.35
C ILE A 28 5.73 -2.31 -2.38
N ARG A 29 6.82 -1.57 -2.17
CA ARG A 29 7.88 -1.94 -1.25
C ARG A 29 7.78 -1.05 -0.02
N TYR A 30 7.73 -1.68 1.15
CA TYR A 30 7.52 -0.98 2.41
C TYR A 30 8.28 -1.70 3.53
N ARG A 31 8.44 -1.05 4.68
CA ARG A 31 9.03 -1.67 5.88
C ARG A 31 7.93 -2.25 6.76
N ALA A 32 7.94 -3.56 6.92
CA ALA A 32 7.01 -4.31 7.76
C ALA A 32 7.35 -4.28 9.26
N TRP A 33 8.64 -4.22 9.60
CA TRP A 33 9.12 -4.33 10.97
C TRP A 33 10.48 -3.63 11.14
N GLN A 34 10.79 -3.21 12.37
CA GLN A 34 12.02 -2.51 12.73
C GLN A 34 12.62 -3.11 14.01
N PRO A 35 13.40 -4.21 13.91
CA PRO A 35 14.07 -4.76 15.08
C PRO A 35 15.16 -3.82 15.61
N PRO A 36 15.55 -3.95 16.90
CA PRO A 36 16.56 -3.09 17.52
C PRO A 36 17.89 -3.03 16.74
N SER A 37 18.31 -4.14 16.11
CA SER A 37 19.60 -4.26 15.41
C SER A 37 19.46 -4.27 13.88
N CYS A 38 18.51 -3.53 13.31
CA CYS A 38 18.31 -3.53 11.85
C CYS A 38 19.35 -2.67 11.09
N LEU A 39 19.73 -3.10 9.87
CA LEU A 39 20.75 -2.42 9.03
C LEU A 39 20.44 -0.95 8.68
N HIS A 40 19.17 -0.56 8.77
CA HIS A 40 18.72 0.79 8.41
C HIS A 40 17.78 1.32 9.50
N PRO A 41 18.30 1.67 10.69
CA PRO A 41 17.48 1.99 11.85
C PRO A 41 16.68 3.30 11.70
N THR A 42 17.03 4.17 10.76
CA THR A 42 16.37 5.47 10.55
C THR A 42 15.11 5.40 9.69
N ILE A 43 14.81 4.26 9.05
CA ILE A 43 13.58 4.09 8.25
C ILE A 43 12.50 3.47 9.16
N PRO A 44 11.41 4.17 9.50
CA PRO A 44 10.39 3.59 10.37
C PRO A 44 9.52 2.56 9.63
N VAL A 45 8.72 1.81 10.38
CA VAL A 45 7.71 0.89 9.84
C VAL A 45 6.66 1.67 9.02
N ASP A 46 6.20 1.07 7.92
CA ASP A 46 5.15 1.58 7.05
C ASP A 46 3.83 0.88 7.37
N GLU A 47 3.20 1.24 8.48
CA GLU A 47 1.95 0.62 8.91
C GLU A 47 1.01 1.63 9.60
N PRO A 48 -0.30 1.66 9.27
CA PRO A 48 -0.93 0.92 8.18
C PRO A 48 -0.56 1.48 6.80
N LEU A 49 -0.66 0.62 5.77
CA LEU A 49 -0.74 1.11 4.40
C LEU A 49 -2.19 1.44 4.09
N VAL A 50 -2.47 2.67 3.68
CA VAL A 50 -3.80 3.17 3.35
C VAL A 50 -3.91 3.29 1.85
N PHE A 51 -4.83 2.53 1.27
CA PHE A 51 -5.10 2.52 -0.15
C PHE A 51 -6.34 3.32 -0.46
N ASP A 52 -6.27 4.19 -1.46
CA ASP A 52 -7.38 4.99 -1.95
C ASP A 52 -7.43 4.93 -3.48
N LEU A 53 -8.59 4.59 -4.04
CA LEU A 53 -8.88 4.70 -5.46
C LEU A 53 -9.47 6.09 -5.71
N VAL A 54 -8.74 6.95 -6.41
CA VAL A 54 -9.09 8.36 -6.58
C VAL A 54 -9.56 8.60 -8.02
N ASP A 55 -10.69 9.28 -8.17
CA ASP A 55 -11.14 9.83 -9.46
C ASP A 55 -10.43 11.18 -9.69
N THR A 56 -9.63 11.27 -10.76
CA THR A 56 -8.81 12.45 -11.09
C THR A 56 -9.64 13.61 -11.64
N TRP A 57 -10.86 13.36 -12.13
CA TRP A 57 -11.73 14.42 -12.65
C TRP A 57 -12.40 15.18 -11.51
N LEU A 58 -12.82 14.46 -10.47
CA LEU A 58 -13.46 15.03 -9.29
C LEU A 58 -12.47 15.32 -8.15
N ASN A 59 -11.21 14.89 -8.30
CA ASN A 59 -10.18 14.93 -7.26
C ASN A 59 -10.71 14.38 -5.93
N ARG A 60 -11.35 13.20 -5.96
CA ARG A 60 -12.02 12.59 -4.80
C ARG A 60 -11.71 11.11 -4.68
N SER A 61 -11.54 10.61 -3.45
CA SER A 61 -11.53 9.17 -3.20
C SER A 61 -12.91 8.57 -3.51
N MET A 62 -12.90 7.47 -4.26
CA MET A 62 -14.05 6.62 -4.57
C MET A 62 -14.20 5.49 -3.56
N GLY A 63 -13.19 5.28 -2.71
CA GLY A 63 -13.13 4.20 -1.73
C GLY A 63 -11.72 3.65 -1.61
N GLY A 64 -11.55 2.66 -0.74
CA GLY A 64 -10.23 2.13 -0.44
C GLY A 64 -10.23 1.13 0.70
N CYS A 65 -9.03 0.78 1.16
CA CYS A 65 -8.83 -0.14 2.28
C CYS A 65 -7.57 0.21 3.07
N ARG A 66 -7.45 -0.35 4.27
CA ARG A 66 -6.18 -0.38 5.00
C ARG A 66 -5.59 -1.78 4.94
N TYR A 67 -4.28 -1.84 4.82
CA TYR A 67 -3.50 -3.04 5.02
C TYR A 67 -2.66 -2.89 6.27
N HIS A 68 -2.80 -3.88 7.15
CA HIS A 68 -2.01 -4.03 8.35
C HIS A 68 -1.02 -5.17 8.16
N VAL A 69 0.26 -4.88 8.39
CA VAL A 69 1.34 -5.87 8.36
C VAL A 69 1.12 -6.89 9.45
N GLY A 70 0.73 -6.41 10.63
CA GLY A 70 0.23 -7.21 11.74
C GLY A 70 -1.13 -6.72 12.21
N HIS A 71 -2.00 -7.64 12.63
CA HIS A 71 -3.33 -7.29 13.12
C HIS A 71 -3.24 -6.23 14.24
N PRO A 72 -3.96 -5.09 14.14
CA PRO A 72 -3.81 -3.97 15.08
C PRO A 72 -4.18 -4.35 16.53
N GLY A 73 -5.01 -5.37 16.72
CA GLY A 73 -5.32 -5.95 18.03
C GLY A 73 -4.30 -6.95 18.58
N GLY A 74 -3.11 -7.10 17.97
CA GLY A 74 -2.05 -7.98 18.46
C GLY A 74 -2.20 -9.47 18.12
N ASN A 75 -3.26 -9.86 17.42
CA ASN A 75 -3.57 -11.25 17.04
C ASN A 75 -2.74 -11.74 15.84
N ASN A 76 -1.42 -11.62 15.94
CA ASN A 76 -0.50 -12.09 14.89
C ASN A 76 -0.10 -13.55 15.16
N PRO A 77 -0.24 -14.46 14.18
CA PRO A 77 0.20 -15.84 14.34
C PRO A 77 1.70 -15.91 14.58
N SER A 78 2.12 -16.70 15.58
CA SER A 78 3.53 -16.98 15.86
C SER A 78 4.09 -18.16 15.05
N THR A 79 3.22 -18.92 14.38
CA THR A 79 3.57 -20.13 13.61
C THR A 79 3.32 -19.93 12.13
N PHE A 80 3.92 -20.78 11.30
CA PHE A 80 3.59 -20.86 9.87
C PHE A 80 2.15 -21.37 9.67
N PRO A 81 1.50 -20.97 8.56
CA PRO A 81 0.20 -21.54 8.22
C PRO A 81 0.33 -23.04 7.96
N VAL A 82 -0.60 -23.84 8.48
CA VAL A 82 -0.60 -25.30 8.34
C VAL A 82 -1.02 -25.74 6.94
N ASN A 83 -1.76 -24.89 6.21
CA ASN A 83 -2.20 -25.15 4.84
C ASN A 83 -2.45 -23.85 4.05
N SER A 84 -2.79 -23.99 2.77
CA SER A 84 -3.06 -22.88 1.85
C SER A 84 -4.28 -22.04 2.25
N TYR A 85 -5.34 -22.69 2.75
CA TYR A 85 -6.57 -22.03 3.18
C TYR A 85 -6.33 -21.12 4.39
N GLU A 86 -5.56 -21.59 5.37
CA GLU A 86 -5.15 -20.79 6.51
C GLU A 86 -4.24 -19.62 6.08
N ALA A 87 -3.30 -19.87 5.16
CA ALA A 87 -2.45 -18.81 4.62
C ALA A 87 -3.27 -17.72 3.91
N GLU A 88 -4.27 -18.11 3.13
CA GLU A 88 -5.18 -17.18 2.46
C GLU A 88 -6.04 -16.39 3.45
N SER A 89 -6.64 -17.06 4.43
CA SER A 89 -7.41 -16.41 5.51
C SER A 89 -6.55 -15.39 6.26
N ARG A 90 -5.33 -15.77 6.66
CA ARG A 90 -4.37 -14.86 7.32
C ARG A 90 -3.99 -13.67 6.44
N ARG A 91 -3.90 -13.83 5.11
CA ARG A 91 -3.67 -12.70 4.18
C ARG A 91 -4.90 -11.79 4.07
N ALA A 92 -6.10 -12.36 3.99
CA ALA A 92 -7.34 -11.60 3.90
C ALA A 92 -7.59 -10.75 5.16
N CYS A 93 -7.30 -11.29 6.35
CA CYS A 93 -7.43 -10.57 7.63
C CYS A 93 -6.51 -9.34 7.78
N ARG A 94 -5.53 -9.16 6.88
CA ARG A 94 -4.69 -7.94 6.87
C ARG A 94 -5.42 -6.76 6.26
N PHE A 95 -6.46 -6.99 5.46
CA PHE A 95 -7.20 -5.95 4.77
C PHE A 95 -8.46 -5.56 5.53
N PHE A 96 -8.56 -4.27 5.85
CA PHE A 96 -9.72 -3.66 6.49
C PHE A 96 -10.43 -2.78 5.47
N ARG A 97 -11.75 -2.98 5.31
CA ARG A 97 -12.57 -2.23 4.35
C ARG A 97 -12.78 -0.76 4.75
N MET A 98 -12.51 -0.42 6.01
CA MET A 98 -12.68 0.91 6.57
C MET A 98 -11.32 1.60 6.78
N GLY A 99 -11.34 2.93 6.88
CA GLY A 99 -10.15 3.72 7.21
C GLY A 99 -9.32 4.20 6.02
N HIS A 100 -9.82 4.07 4.79
CA HIS A 100 -9.30 4.86 3.66
C HIS A 100 -9.50 6.37 3.91
N THR A 101 -8.93 7.22 3.07
CA THR A 101 -8.98 8.68 3.27
C THR A 101 -10.08 9.30 2.40
N PRO A 102 -11.28 9.58 2.96
CA PRO A 102 -12.36 10.19 2.20
C PRO A 102 -12.05 11.66 1.91
N GLY A 103 -12.72 12.21 0.89
CA GLY A 103 -12.69 13.64 0.58
C GLY A 103 -11.81 14.01 -0.60
N HIS A 104 -11.46 15.30 -0.65
CA HIS A 104 -10.66 15.86 -1.74
C HIS A 104 -9.20 15.45 -1.65
N TRP A 105 -8.65 15.08 -2.81
CA TRP A 105 -7.30 14.57 -2.93
C TRP A 105 -6.45 15.51 -3.77
N GLN A 106 -5.27 15.84 -3.24
CA GLN A 106 -4.20 16.46 -4.02
C GLN A 106 -3.15 15.40 -4.30
N PHE A 107 -2.92 15.14 -5.58
CA PHE A 107 -1.89 14.20 -5.99
C PHE A 107 -0.50 14.79 -5.72
N ARG A 108 0.34 14.05 -5.00
CA ARG A 108 1.78 14.26 -5.13
C ARG A 108 2.29 13.43 -6.29
N GLU A 109 2.97 14.11 -7.20
CA GLU A 109 3.68 13.44 -8.28
C GLU A 109 4.78 12.57 -7.69
N GLN A 110 4.83 11.31 -8.12
CA GLN A 110 5.78 10.34 -7.60
C GLN A 110 7.06 10.41 -8.43
N GLU A 111 8.21 10.40 -7.76
CA GLU A 111 9.48 10.13 -8.42
C GLU A 111 9.49 8.70 -8.99
N ALA A 112 9.41 8.59 -10.31
CA ALA A 112 9.54 7.31 -11.00
C ALA A 112 10.95 6.76 -10.77
N SER A 113 11.03 5.56 -10.20
CA SER A 113 12.31 4.87 -10.01
C SER A 113 12.77 4.29 -11.35
N ARG A 114 13.91 4.77 -11.88
CA ARG A 114 14.49 4.23 -13.13
C ARG A 114 14.81 2.73 -13.04
N MET A 115 15.21 2.24 -11.86
CA MET A 115 15.52 0.83 -11.63
C MET A 115 14.28 -0.03 -11.33
N PHE A 116 13.21 0.58 -10.82
CA PHE A 116 11.98 -0.12 -10.41
C PHE A 116 10.75 0.65 -10.89
N PRO A 117 10.54 0.76 -12.22
CA PRO A 117 9.52 1.64 -12.79
C PRO A 117 8.09 1.24 -12.43
N LEU A 118 7.89 -0.04 -12.10
CA LEU A 118 6.58 -0.60 -11.73
C LEU A 118 6.41 -0.73 -10.21
N THR A 119 7.24 -0.08 -9.39
CA THR A 119 7.21 -0.23 -7.94
C THR A 119 7.24 1.09 -7.19
N LEU A 120 6.27 1.29 -6.29
CA LEU A 120 6.29 2.35 -5.28
C LEU A 120 7.13 1.90 -4.07
N ASP A 121 8.26 2.55 -3.82
CA ASP A 121 9.06 2.32 -2.61
C ASP A 121 8.70 3.35 -1.51
N MET A 122 7.91 2.91 -0.54
CA MET A 122 7.43 3.69 0.61
C MET A 122 8.57 4.09 1.56
N ARG A 123 9.70 3.39 1.49
CA ARG A 123 10.86 3.63 2.35
C ARG A 123 11.68 4.85 1.91
N ARG A 124 11.41 5.40 0.72
CA ARG A 124 12.08 6.56 0.13
C ARG A 124 11.16 7.77 0.08
N GLY A 125 11.76 8.97 0.03
CA GLY A 125 11.02 10.23 -0.15
C GLY A 125 9.97 10.43 0.95
N ARG A 126 10.30 10.03 2.19
CA ARG A 126 9.44 10.24 3.35
C ARG A 126 9.49 11.72 3.67
N TRP A 127 8.33 12.35 3.66
CA TRP A 127 8.16 13.71 4.11
C TRP A 127 7.86 13.66 5.61
N SER A 128 8.45 14.57 6.38
CA SER A 128 7.89 14.91 7.69
C SER A 128 6.44 15.35 7.44
N GLN A 129 5.49 14.69 8.08
CA GLN A 129 4.16 15.27 8.27
C GLN A 129 4.27 16.56 9.07
#